data_AF-A0A2S5GY39-F1
#
_entry.id   AF-A0A2S5GY39-F1
#
_cell.length_a   1.000
_cell.length_b   1.000
_cell.length_c   1.000
_cell.angle_alpha   90.00
_cell.angle_beta   90.00
_cell.angle_gamma   90.00
#
_symmetry.space_group_name_H-M   'P 1'
#
loop_
_entity.id
_entity.type
_entity.pdbx_description
1 polymer ?
#
loop_
_entity_poly.entity_id
_entity_poly.type
_entity_poly.pdbx_seq_one_letter_code
_entity_poly.pdbx_strand_id
1 'polypeptide(L)'
;MNTIRYALGSIAASLLFSGMAAADSISFHDGLEVLVPAHSADTHSVNGGTCIDASRHSFALRICLYRRSFEDMAASNMFFEYRSLSDDEKELAGPLPEDSYVVSAGNWLHPTSKKVSTHFQYYEAVGVLCNLGASLPEPTYRDCYFAGMKPLLNLATPLSIFVSSGYPVTESKKLQTQKIREAINSIQILKPSALINSQQEK
;
A
#
# COMPACT_ATOMS: atom_id res chain seq x y z
N MET A 1 14.45 35.98 59.40
CA MET A 1 14.38 34.50 59.43
C MET A 1 13.32 34.05 58.44
N ASN A 2 13.68 33.00 57.69
CA ASN A 2 13.08 32.48 56.44
C ASN A 2 11.63 31.98 56.52
N THR A 3 10.91 32.11 55.39
CA THR A 3 10.15 31.05 54.67
C THR A 3 9.60 31.67 53.38
N ILE A 4 10.27 31.57 52.23
CA ILE A 4 10.25 30.51 51.18
C ILE A 4 8.84 30.14 50.67
N ARG A 5 8.68 30.45 49.37
CA ARG A 5 7.58 30.21 48.41
C ARG A 5 7.24 28.74 48.23
N TYR A 6 5.99 28.41 47.84
CA TYR A 6 5.73 27.51 46.70
C TYR A 6 4.44 27.91 45.97
N ALA A 7 4.61 28.33 44.72
CA ALA A 7 3.54 28.41 43.73
C ALA A 7 3.35 27.02 43.14
N LEU A 8 2.14 26.46 43.25
CA LEU A 8 1.77 25.22 42.56
C LEU A 8 1.11 25.60 41.23
N GLY A 9 1.94 25.62 40.19
CA GLY A 9 1.48 25.64 38.80
C GLY A 9 0.87 24.29 38.45
N SER A 10 -0.40 24.30 38.03
CA SER A 10 -1.02 23.13 37.41
C SER A 10 -0.63 23.10 35.93
N ILE A 11 0.32 22.24 35.57
CA ILE A 11 0.56 21.85 34.18
C ILE A 11 -0.44 20.74 33.87
N ALA A 12 -1.52 21.10 33.17
CA ALA A 12 -2.41 20.12 32.57
C ALA A 12 -1.66 19.43 31.42
N ALA A 13 -1.17 18.22 31.67
CA ALA A 13 -0.68 17.32 30.63
C ALA A 13 -1.87 16.80 29.83
N SER A 14 -2.21 17.49 28.76
CA SER A 14 -3.15 17.02 27.74
C SER A 14 -2.56 15.80 27.04
N LEU A 15 -2.87 14.60 27.54
CA LEU A 15 -2.67 13.34 26.83
C LEU A 15 -3.61 13.30 25.62
N LEU A 16 -3.14 13.81 24.48
CA LEU A 16 -3.73 13.51 23.19
C LEU A 16 -3.38 12.08 22.81
N PHE A 17 -4.16 11.11 23.32
CA PHE A 17 -4.24 9.78 22.74
C PHE A 17 -4.90 9.88 21.36
N SER A 18 -4.07 10.16 20.35
CA SER A 18 -4.46 9.91 18.97
C SER A 18 -4.52 8.40 18.80
N GLY A 19 -5.73 7.85 18.72
CA GLY A 19 -5.97 6.41 18.51
C GLY A 19 -5.37 5.96 17.18
N MET A 20 -4.11 5.54 17.20
CA MET A 20 -3.54 4.75 16.13
C MET A 20 -4.17 3.36 16.23
N ALA A 21 -5.07 3.00 15.31
CA ALA A 21 -5.44 1.59 15.15
C ALA A 21 -4.14 0.79 14.94
N ALA A 22 -3.84 -0.17 15.81
CA ALA A 22 -2.56 -0.87 15.80
C ALA A 22 -2.27 -1.45 14.41
N ALA A 23 -1.04 -1.29 13.92
CA ALA A 23 -0.61 -1.97 12.69
C ALA A 23 -0.73 -3.48 12.87
N ASP A 24 -1.08 -4.19 11.81
CA ASP A 24 -1.14 -5.65 11.79
C ASP A 24 0.06 -6.20 10.99
N SER A 25 0.31 -7.50 11.06
CA SER A 25 1.44 -8.11 10.36
C SER A 25 1.06 -9.35 9.55
N ILE A 26 1.70 -9.49 8.39
CA ILE A 26 1.61 -10.67 7.55
C ILE A 26 2.98 -11.34 7.57
N SER A 27 3.04 -12.51 8.21
CA SER A 27 4.24 -13.30 8.35
C SER A 27 4.29 -14.42 7.30
N PHE A 28 5.42 -14.52 6.62
CA PHE A 28 5.74 -15.60 5.68
C PHE A 28 6.60 -16.67 6.36
N HIS A 29 6.56 -17.90 5.84
CA HIS A 29 7.26 -19.05 6.43
C HIS A 29 8.79 -18.92 6.51
N ASP A 30 9.39 -18.00 5.75
CA ASP A 30 10.82 -17.70 5.76
C ASP A 30 11.21 -16.62 6.79
N GLY A 31 10.27 -16.21 7.64
CA GLY A 31 10.48 -15.18 8.66
C GLY A 31 10.44 -13.75 8.10
N LEU A 32 10.10 -13.57 6.83
CA LEU A 32 9.75 -12.25 6.30
C LEU A 32 8.40 -11.82 6.91
N GLU A 33 8.34 -10.63 7.47
CA GLU A 33 7.12 -10.08 8.04
C GLU A 33 6.86 -8.70 7.44
N VAL A 34 5.63 -8.45 7.03
CA VAL A 34 5.21 -7.17 6.46
C VAL A 34 4.17 -6.55 7.38
N LEU A 35 4.50 -5.40 7.98
CA LEU A 35 3.51 -4.60 8.69
C LEU A 35 2.61 -3.93 7.68
N VAL A 36 1.31 -4.07 7.90
CA VAL A 36 0.24 -3.51 7.07
C VAL A 36 -0.70 -2.68 7.95
N PRO A 37 -1.46 -1.74 7.37
CA PRO A 37 -2.55 -1.09 8.08
C PRO A 37 -3.49 -2.11 8.73
N ALA A 38 -4.04 -1.76 9.90
CA ALA A 38 -5.05 -2.56 10.59
C ALA A 38 -6.14 -3.04 9.60
N HIS A 39 -6.38 -4.35 9.56
CA HIS A 39 -7.34 -4.98 8.65
C HIS A 39 -8.33 -5.85 9.41
N SER A 40 -9.51 -6.09 8.80
CA SER A 40 -10.40 -7.14 9.30
C SER A 40 -9.77 -8.50 8.96
N ALA A 41 -9.80 -9.43 9.90
CA ALA A 41 -9.03 -10.69 9.92
C ALA A 41 -9.17 -11.65 8.71
N ASP A 42 -9.95 -11.30 7.68
CA ASP A 42 -10.16 -12.12 6.50
C ASP A 42 -9.04 -11.95 5.48
N THR A 43 -7.95 -12.68 5.69
CA THR A 43 -6.97 -12.93 4.63
C THR A 43 -7.53 -13.93 3.63
N HIS A 44 -7.33 -13.72 2.34
CA HIS A 44 -7.75 -14.65 1.30
C HIS A 44 -6.68 -14.79 0.22
N SER A 45 -6.61 -15.96 -0.40
CA SER A 45 -5.64 -16.22 -1.46
C SER A 45 -6.19 -15.85 -2.83
N VAL A 46 -5.45 -15.04 -3.57
CA VAL A 46 -5.79 -14.64 -4.95
C VAL A 46 -4.53 -14.78 -5.79
N ASN A 47 -4.59 -15.51 -6.91
CA ASN A 47 -3.47 -15.67 -7.84
C ASN A 47 -2.14 -16.07 -7.18
N GLY A 48 -2.21 -16.87 -6.10
CA GLY A 48 -1.02 -17.31 -5.35
C GLY A 48 -0.41 -16.25 -4.42
N GLY A 49 -1.08 -15.12 -4.21
CA GLY A 49 -0.76 -14.13 -3.18
C GLY A 49 -1.70 -14.21 -1.97
N THR A 50 -1.36 -13.44 -0.94
CA THR A 50 -2.20 -13.20 0.24
C THR A 50 -2.78 -11.81 0.14
N CYS A 51 -4.10 -11.71 0.03
CA CYS A 51 -4.83 -10.45 -0.01
C CYS A 51 -5.55 -10.19 1.31
N ILE A 52 -5.56 -8.93 1.72
CA ILE A 52 -6.29 -8.44 2.87
C ILE A 52 -7.14 -7.23 2.48
N ASP A 53 -8.30 -7.12 3.09
CA ASP A 53 -9.15 -5.94 3.00
C ASP A 53 -8.99 -5.11 4.28
N ALA A 54 -8.23 -4.03 4.17
CA ALA A 54 -8.03 -3.06 5.23
C ALA A 54 -9.12 -1.99 5.16
N SER A 55 -9.93 -1.91 6.22
CA SER A 55 -10.94 -0.87 6.39
C SER A 55 -10.46 0.10 7.47
N ARG A 56 -9.94 1.26 7.07
CA ARG A 56 -9.59 2.35 7.99
C ARG A 56 -10.40 3.58 7.63
N HIS A 57 -11.08 4.18 8.61
CA HIS A 57 -11.68 5.52 8.51
C HIS A 57 -12.37 5.80 7.16
N SER A 58 -13.38 5.00 6.81
CA SER A 58 -14.33 5.19 5.69
C SER A 58 -13.83 4.93 4.25
N PHE A 59 -12.66 4.32 4.04
CA PHE A 59 -12.25 3.81 2.72
C PHE A 59 -11.85 2.34 2.79
N ALA A 60 -12.15 1.60 1.71
CA ALA A 60 -11.81 0.19 1.57
C ALA A 60 -10.51 0.07 0.76
N LEU A 61 -9.49 -0.53 1.37
CA LEU A 61 -8.19 -0.75 0.75
C LEU A 61 -7.94 -2.25 0.65
N ARG A 62 -7.73 -2.76 -0.56
CA ARG A 62 -7.25 -4.12 -0.76
C ARG A 62 -5.75 -4.10 -0.93
N ILE A 63 -5.04 -4.88 -0.15
CA ILE A 63 -3.58 -5.05 -0.23
C ILE A 63 -3.30 -6.52 -0.52
N CYS A 64 -2.66 -6.81 -1.64
CA CYS A 64 -2.26 -8.16 -2.04
C CYS A 64 -0.74 -8.27 -2.05
N LEU A 65 -0.20 -9.26 -1.33
CA LEU A 65 1.22 -9.52 -1.19
C LEU A 65 1.56 -10.83 -1.90
N TYR A 66 2.60 -10.81 -2.73
CA TYR A 66 3.04 -11.96 -3.51
C TYR A 66 4.52 -12.23 -3.27
N ARG A 67 4.87 -13.51 -3.02
CA ARG A 67 6.27 -13.97 -2.92
C ARG A 67 6.91 -14.18 -4.30
N ARG A 68 6.80 -13.15 -5.15
CA ARG A 68 7.28 -13.11 -6.54
C ARG A 68 7.72 -11.68 -6.85
N SER A 69 8.59 -11.52 -7.85
CA SER A 69 9.05 -10.20 -8.25
C SER A 69 7.88 -9.33 -8.73
N PHE A 70 8.08 -8.02 -8.71
CA PHE A 70 7.06 -7.10 -9.22
C PHE A 70 6.83 -7.34 -10.70
N GLU A 71 7.90 -7.55 -11.45
CA GLU A 71 7.92 -7.81 -12.87
C GLU A 71 7.12 -9.07 -13.24
N ASP A 72 7.24 -10.15 -12.45
CA ASP A 72 6.47 -11.39 -12.66
C ASP A 72 4.97 -11.22 -12.40
N MET A 73 4.61 -10.34 -11.46
CA MET A 73 3.23 -10.19 -10.99
C MET A 73 2.51 -9.00 -11.61
N ALA A 74 3.22 -8.08 -12.25
CA ALA A 74 2.70 -6.83 -12.78
C ALA A 74 1.47 -7.06 -13.66
N ALA A 75 1.62 -7.86 -14.73
CA ALA A 75 0.54 -8.10 -15.68
C ALA A 75 -0.70 -8.76 -15.04
N SER A 76 -0.49 -9.71 -14.13
CA SER A 76 -1.58 -10.38 -13.38
C SER A 76 -2.31 -9.44 -12.42
N ASN A 77 -1.73 -8.28 -12.12
CA ASN A 77 -2.31 -7.22 -11.31
C ASN A 77 -2.53 -5.93 -12.12
N MET A 78 -2.66 -6.07 -13.45
CA MET A 78 -3.01 -5.00 -14.41
C MET A 78 -1.92 -3.94 -14.66
N PHE A 79 -0.68 -4.17 -14.24
CA PHE A 79 0.46 -3.28 -14.53
C PHE A 79 1.25 -3.79 -15.74
N PHE A 80 1.59 -2.88 -16.66
CA PHE A 80 2.37 -3.19 -17.86
C PHE A 80 3.56 -2.23 -17.97
N GLU A 81 4.73 -2.74 -18.33
CA GLU A 81 5.91 -1.90 -18.57
C GLU A 81 5.69 -1.04 -19.80
N TYR A 82 5.87 0.27 -19.68
CA TYR A 82 5.62 1.19 -20.80
C TYR A 82 6.46 0.84 -22.03
N ARG A 83 7.72 0.44 -21.84
CA ARG A 83 8.60 -0.01 -22.94
C ARG A 83 8.13 -1.27 -23.67
N SER A 84 7.26 -2.05 -23.04
CA SER A 84 6.73 -3.30 -23.63
C SER A 84 5.45 -3.07 -24.44
N LEU A 85 4.87 -1.87 -24.37
CA LEU A 85 3.69 -1.49 -25.14
C LEU A 85 4.04 -1.28 -26.61
N SER A 86 3.10 -1.64 -27.49
CA SER A 86 3.12 -1.24 -28.89
C SER A 86 3.02 0.28 -29.07
N ASP A 87 3.38 0.79 -30.24
CA ASP A 87 3.31 2.23 -30.53
C ASP A 87 1.86 2.77 -30.38
N ASP A 88 0.86 2.01 -30.83
CA ASP A 88 -0.57 2.37 -30.67
C ASP A 88 -0.97 2.46 -29.18
N GLU A 89 -0.50 1.51 -28.36
CA GLU A 89 -0.76 1.53 -26.90
C GLU A 89 -0.02 2.67 -26.20
N LYS A 90 1.19 3.02 -26.65
CA LYS A 90 1.95 4.18 -26.17
C LYS A 90 1.23 5.48 -26.53
N GLU A 91 0.63 5.57 -27.72
CA GLU A 91 -0.20 6.72 -28.11
C GLU A 91 -1.39 6.88 -27.16
N LEU A 92 -2.07 5.78 -26.81
CA LEU A 92 -3.19 5.79 -25.87
C LEU A 92 -2.79 6.18 -24.44
N ALA A 93 -1.64 5.68 -23.96
CA ALA A 93 -1.14 5.97 -22.61
C ALA A 93 -0.56 7.39 -22.48
N GLY A 94 -0.15 7.99 -23.60
CA GLY A 94 0.61 9.23 -23.65
C GLY A 94 2.09 9.02 -23.32
N PRO A 95 2.93 10.04 -23.56
CA PRO A 95 4.38 9.92 -23.43
C PRO A 95 4.80 9.70 -21.97
N LEU A 96 5.51 8.60 -21.73
CA LEU A 96 6.09 8.25 -20.42
C LEU A 96 7.56 7.82 -20.57
N PRO A 97 8.36 7.91 -19.48
CA PRO A 97 9.68 7.26 -19.45
C PRO A 97 9.57 5.75 -19.68
N GLU A 98 10.53 5.18 -20.40
CA GLU A 98 10.56 3.74 -20.74
C GLU A 98 10.63 2.81 -19.51
N ASP A 99 11.09 3.29 -18.36
CA ASP A 99 11.10 2.55 -17.08
C ASP A 99 9.81 2.70 -16.24
N SER A 100 8.78 3.35 -16.81
CA SER A 100 7.47 3.53 -16.19
C SER A 100 6.56 2.34 -16.41
N TYR A 101 5.48 2.29 -15.63
CA TYR A 101 4.39 1.34 -15.84
C TYR A 101 3.10 2.10 -16.18
N VAL A 102 2.16 1.38 -16.80
CA VAL A 102 0.77 1.81 -16.96
C VAL A 102 -0.14 0.81 -16.27
N VAL A 103 -1.33 1.26 -15.88
CA VAL A 103 -2.40 0.38 -15.35
C VAL A 103 -3.46 0.20 -16.43
N SER A 104 -3.77 -1.05 -16.76
CA SER A 104 -4.90 -1.37 -17.64
C SER A 104 -6.19 -1.47 -16.81
N ALA A 105 -7.23 -0.74 -17.22
CA ALA A 105 -8.57 -0.88 -16.65
C ALA A 105 -9.62 -0.85 -17.75
N GLY A 106 -10.24 -2.00 -18.02
CA GLY A 106 -11.07 -2.17 -19.21
C GLY A 106 -10.23 -1.99 -20.48
N ASN A 107 -10.66 -1.08 -21.35
CA ASN A 107 -9.97 -0.77 -22.61
C ASN A 107 -9.02 0.45 -22.50
N TRP A 108 -8.72 0.91 -21.29
CA TRP A 108 -7.94 2.12 -21.06
C TRP A 108 -6.59 1.80 -20.41
N LEU A 109 -5.55 2.52 -20.85
CA LEU A 109 -4.24 2.53 -20.22
C LEU A 109 -4.06 3.82 -19.44
N HIS A 110 -3.86 3.69 -18.14
CA HIS A 110 -3.71 4.82 -17.23
C HIS A 110 -2.23 4.99 -16.87
N PRO A 111 -1.65 6.19 -17.05
CA PRO A 111 -0.26 6.43 -16.69
C PRO A 111 -0.08 6.29 -15.17
N THR A 112 1.07 5.74 -14.77
CA THR A 112 1.46 5.74 -13.35
C THR A 112 2.46 6.85 -13.05
N SER A 113 2.46 7.30 -11.81
CA SER A 113 3.52 8.14 -11.25
C SER A 113 4.44 7.28 -10.39
N LYS A 114 5.74 7.33 -10.69
CA LYS A 114 6.78 6.68 -9.88
C LYS A 114 6.99 7.46 -8.58
N LYS A 115 6.94 6.76 -7.46
CA LYS A 115 7.10 7.29 -6.10
C LYS A 115 8.02 6.39 -5.28
N VAL A 116 8.51 6.94 -4.18
CA VAL A 116 9.40 6.25 -3.25
C VAL A 116 8.89 6.48 -1.83
N SER A 117 8.82 5.41 -1.05
CA SER A 117 8.60 5.38 0.40
C SER A 117 9.85 4.84 1.08
N THR A 118 9.85 4.75 2.41
CA THR A 118 10.99 4.22 3.20
C THR A 118 11.43 2.82 2.75
N HIS A 119 10.48 1.93 2.45
CA HIS A 119 10.78 0.52 2.15
C HIS A 119 10.54 0.14 0.69
N PHE A 120 9.86 0.98 -0.09
CA PHE A 120 9.37 0.60 -1.42
C PHE A 120 9.51 1.72 -2.44
N GLN A 121 9.82 1.33 -3.68
CA GLN A 121 9.44 2.11 -4.85
C GLN A 121 8.05 1.64 -5.28
N TYR A 122 7.18 2.57 -5.67
CA TYR A 122 5.84 2.21 -6.16
C TYR A 122 5.38 3.07 -7.32
N TYR A 123 4.54 2.48 -8.15
CA TYR A 123 3.93 3.06 -9.33
C TYR A 123 2.45 3.27 -9.05
N GLU A 124 2.03 4.52 -8.97
CA GLU A 124 0.69 4.92 -8.54
C GLU A 124 -0.14 5.44 -9.72
N ALA A 125 -1.33 4.89 -9.93
CA ALA A 125 -2.36 5.43 -10.80
C ALA A 125 -3.57 5.91 -9.98
N VAL A 126 -3.91 7.20 -10.11
CA VAL A 126 -5.03 7.83 -9.39
C VAL A 126 -6.14 8.15 -10.37
N GLY A 127 -7.39 7.84 -10.02
CA GLY A 127 -8.51 8.19 -10.88
C GLY A 127 -8.68 7.27 -12.07
N VAL A 128 -8.25 6.03 -11.91
CA VAL A 128 -8.46 4.96 -12.89
C VAL A 128 -9.95 4.65 -12.93
N LEU A 129 -10.53 4.45 -14.11
CA LEU A 129 -11.92 4.02 -14.18
C LEU A 129 -11.99 2.64 -13.55
N CYS A 130 -12.79 2.48 -12.49
CA CYS A 130 -12.94 1.16 -11.88
C CYS A 130 -13.41 0.18 -12.96
N ASN A 131 -12.82 -1.01 -13.01
CA ASN A 131 -13.31 -2.07 -13.89
C ASN A 131 -14.64 -2.58 -13.31
N LEU A 132 -15.72 -1.84 -13.60
CA LEU A 132 -17.08 -2.14 -13.21
C LEU A 132 -17.60 -3.29 -14.09
N GLY A 133 -17.03 -4.49 -13.90
CA GLY A 133 -17.74 -5.70 -14.25
C GLY A 133 -19.14 -5.66 -13.60
N ALA A 134 -20.16 -6.16 -14.30
CA ALA A 134 -21.59 -5.99 -14.02
C ALA A 134 -22.12 -6.59 -12.70
N SER A 135 -21.30 -6.70 -11.65
CA SER A 135 -21.62 -7.40 -10.40
C SER A 135 -21.47 -6.54 -9.15
N LEU A 136 -21.15 -5.25 -9.26
CA LEU A 136 -21.30 -4.30 -8.17
C LEU A 136 -22.58 -3.48 -8.39
N PRO A 137 -23.46 -3.32 -7.38
CA PRO A 137 -24.59 -2.40 -7.50
C PRO A 137 -24.07 -1.00 -7.87
N GLU A 138 -24.59 -0.45 -8.97
CA GLU A 138 -24.22 0.86 -9.50
C GLU A 138 -24.30 2.00 -8.45
N PRO A 139 -23.40 3.00 -8.51
CA PRO A 139 -21.97 2.85 -8.44
C PRO A 139 -21.51 3.48 -7.11
N THR A 140 -21.17 2.67 -6.11
CA THR A 140 -20.54 3.20 -4.89
C THR A 140 -19.18 3.86 -5.21
N TYR A 141 -18.57 3.49 -6.35
CA TYR A 141 -17.24 3.91 -6.79
C TYR A 141 -17.24 4.20 -8.30
N ARG A 142 -16.78 5.40 -8.70
CA ARG A 142 -16.59 5.77 -10.12
C ARG A 142 -15.13 5.66 -10.55
N ASP A 143 -14.27 6.11 -9.65
CA ASP A 143 -12.83 6.14 -9.82
C ASP A 143 -12.18 5.19 -8.83
N CYS A 144 -11.06 4.63 -9.22
CA CYS A 144 -10.23 3.72 -8.46
C CYS A 144 -8.81 4.28 -8.31
N TYR A 145 -8.16 3.78 -7.28
CA TYR A 145 -6.74 3.93 -7.00
C TYR A 145 -6.06 2.58 -7.24
N PHE A 146 -4.90 2.60 -7.87
CA PHE A 146 -4.01 1.44 -7.97
C PHE A 146 -2.58 1.84 -7.63
N ALA A 147 -1.89 0.99 -6.88
CA ALA A 147 -0.44 1.08 -6.71
C ALA A 147 0.21 -0.29 -6.78
N GLY A 148 1.32 -0.36 -7.51
CA GLY A 148 2.18 -1.52 -7.58
C GLY A 148 3.52 -1.20 -6.93
N MET A 149 3.94 -1.99 -5.94
CA MET A 149 5.08 -1.70 -5.07
C MET A 149 6.13 -2.79 -5.16
N LYS A 150 7.39 -2.38 -5.27
CA LYS A 150 8.56 -3.25 -5.16
C LYS A 150 9.48 -2.81 -4.01
N PRO A 151 9.97 -3.75 -3.19
CA PRO A 151 10.93 -3.46 -2.14
C PRO A 151 12.16 -2.74 -2.69
N LEU A 152 12.65 -1.74 -1.94
CA LEU A 152 13.97 -1.15 -2.18
C LEU A 152 15.09 -2.04 -1.62
N LEU A 153 14.76 -2.88 -0.65
CA LEU A 153 15.67 -3.82 -0.04
C LEU A 153 15.85 -5.04 -0.95
N ASN A 154 17.09 -5.51 -1.07
CA ASN A 154 17.34 -6.81 -1.70
C ASN A 154 16.96 -7.91 -0.69
N LEU A 155 15.78 -8.51 -0.90
CA LEU A 155 15.25 -9.58 -0.06
C LEU A 155 15.71 -10.94 -0.60
N ALA A 156 15.97 -11.89 0.29
CA ALA A 156 16.29 -13.26 -0.11
C ALA A 156 15.13 -13.91 -0.91
N THR A 157 13.90 -13.56 -0.54
CA THR A 157 12.69 -13.94 -1.27
C THR A 157 12.10 -12.70 -1.95
N PRO A 158 11.85 -12.73 -3.27
CA PRO A 158 11.17 -11.66 -3.97
C PRO A 158 9.80 -11.36 -3.35
N LEU A 159 9.48 -10.08 -3.21
CA LEU A 159 8.18 -9.61 -2.71
C LEU A 159 7.65 -8.54 -3.67
N SER A 160 6.36 -8.58 -3.94
CA SER A 160 5.63 -7.49 -4.58
C SER A 160 4.32 -7.26 -3.84
N ILE A 161 3.89 -6.00 -3.80
CA ILE A 161 2.66 -5.59 -3.14
C ILE A 161 1.82 -4.81 -4.13
N PHE A 162 0.54 -5.17 -4.25
CA PHE A 162 -0.41 -4.45 -5.09
C PHE A 162 -1.56 -3.96 -4.23
N VAL A 163 -1.88 -2.67 -4.39
CA VAL A 163 -2.87 -1.98 -3.60
C VAL A 163 -3.96 -1.46 -4.53
N SER A 164 -5.21 -1.69 -4.17
CA SER A 164 -6.36 -1.13 -4.89
C SER A 164 -7.40 -0.58 -3.93
N SER A 165 -8.11 0.46 -4.36
CA SER A 165 -9.19 1.07 -3.59
C SER A 165 -10.17 1.75 -4.54
N GLY A 166 -11.47 1.59 -4.31
CA GLY A 166 -12.49 2.44 -4.94
C GLY A 166 -12.61 3.75 -4.18
N TYR A 167 -12.85 4.87 -4.87
CA TYR A 167 -13.16 6.15 -4.23
C TYR A 167 -14.65 6.28 -3.94
N PRO A 168 -15.12 6.16 -2.68
CA PRO A 168 -16.49 6.49 -2.35
C PRO A 168 -16.89 7.86 -2.93
N VAL A 169 -18.07 7.92 -3.55
CA VAL A 169 -18.62 9.17 -4.13
C VAL A 169 -18.87 10.25 -3.06
N THR A 170 -18.94 9.86 -1.79
CA THR A 170 -19.31 10.71 -0.65
C THR A 170 -18.17 11.60 -0.12
N GLU A 171 -16.92 11.39 -0.52
CA GLU A 171 -15.77 12.16 -0.04
C GLU A 171 -14.96 12.80 -1.18
N SER A 172 -14.17 13.84 -0.86
CA SER A 172 -13.23 14.42 -1.83
C SER A 172 -12.17 13.41 -2.27
N LYS A 173 -12.05 13.15 -3.57
CA LYS A 173 -10.99 12.31 -4.16
C LYS A 173 -9.58 12.68 -3.67
N LYS A 174 -9.31 13.98 -3.49
CA LYS A 174 -8.02 14.48 -2.98
C LYS A 174 -7.75 13.98 -1.56
N LEU A 175 -8.74 14.09 -0.66
CA LEU A 175 -8.63 13.63 0.72
C LEU A 175 -8.48 12.11 0.78
N GLN A 176 -9.27 11.38 -0.02
CA GLN A 176 -9.20 9.92 -0.08
C GLN A 176 -7.82 9.45 -0.60
N THR A 177 -7.30 10.08 -1.66
CA THR A 177 -5.95 9.79 -2.18
C THR A 177 -4.89 10.01 -1.11
N GLN A 178 -5.03 11.07 -0.30
CA GLN A 178 -4.11 11.32 0.82
C GLN A 178 -4.16 10.21 1.87
N LYS A 179 -5.36 9.82 2.31
CA LYS A 179 -5.54 8.72 3.28
C LYS A 179 -4.96 7.39 2.77
N ILE A 180 -5.17 7.08 1.49
CA ILE A 180 -4.59 5.88 0.85
C ILE A 180 -3.07 5.94 0.85
N ARG A 181 -2.47 7.07 0.49
CA ARG A 181 -1.01 7.25 0.51
C ARG A 181 -0.44 7.14 1.92
N GLU A 182 -1.13 7.68 2.93
CA GLU A 182 -0.74 7.52 4.33
C GLU A 182 -0.73 6.03 4.74
N ALA A 183 -1.74 5.26 4.32
CA ALA A 183 -1.80 3.82 4.57
C ALA A 183 -0.70 3.03 3.82
N ILE A 184 -0.41 3.38 2.56
CA ILE A 184 0.67 2.76 1.78
C ILE A 184 2.04 3.06 2.41
N ASN A 185 2.25 4.31 2.81
CA ASN A 185 3.51 4.72 3.44
C ASN A 185 3.70 4.13 4.84
N SER A 186 2.64 3.62 5.48
CA SER A 186 2.76 2.90 6.75
C SER A 186 3.11 1.41 6.57
N ILE A 187 3.12 0.88 5.34
CA ILE A 187 3.54 -0.49 5.08
C ILE A 187 5.06 -0.59 5.28
N GLN A 188 5.51 -1.59 6.04
CA GLN A 188 6.92 -1.77 6.36
C GLN A 188 7.33 -3.23 6.18
N ILE A 189 8.57 -3.43 5.74
CA ILE A 189 9.19 -4.76 5.75
C ILE A 189 9.98 -4.88 7.04
N LEU A 190 9.55 -5.79 7.91
CA LEU A 190 10.37 -6.25 9.01
C LEU A 190 11.31 -7.32 8.47
N LYS A 191 12.62 -7.05 8.57
CA LYS A 191 13.61 -8.06 8.22
C LYS A 191 13.41 -9.27 9.13
N PRO A 192 13.66 -10.50 8.64
CA PRO A 192 13.83 -11.63 9.53
C PRO A 192 14.85 -11.22 10.59
N SER A 193 14.45 -11.24 11.86
CA SER A 193 15.42 -11.17 12.94
C SER A 193 16.33 -12.36 12.72
N ALA A 194 17.56 -12.13 12.23
CA ALA A 194 18.56 -13.17 12.23
C ALA A 194 18.53 -13.79 13.63
N LEU A 195 18.26 -15.10 13.70
CA LEU A 195 18.22 -15.85 14.95
C LEU A 195 19.34 -15.39 15.87
N ILE A 196 19.00 -14.58 16.87
CA ILE A 196 19.86 -14.36 18.02
C ILE A 196 19.67 -15.62 18.86
N ASN A 197 20.51 -16.63 18.58
CA ASN A 197 20.82 -17.81 19.40
C ASN A 197 21.97 -18.51 18.64
N SER A 198 23.16 -18.80 19.16
CA SER A 198 23.63 -18.93 20.53
C SER A 198 25.16 -19.07 20.48
N GLN A 199 25.91 -18.07 20.93
CA GLN A 199 27.30 -18.19 21.41
C GLN A 199 27.42 -17.41 22.72
N GLN A 200 26.51 -17.70 23.65
CA GLN A 200 26.73 -17.55 25.09
C GLN A 200 26.58 -18.94 25.69
N GLU A 201 27.70 -19.66 25.72
CA GLU A 201 28.08 -20.79 26.60
C GLU A 201 29.39 -21.30 26.00
N LYS A 202 30.51 -20.67 26.42
CA LYS A 202 31.43 -21.11 27.47
C LYS A 202 32.53 -22.02 26.94
#